data_AF-A0A929C501-F1
#
_entry.id   AF-A0A929C501-F1
#
_cell.length_a   1.000
_cell.length_b   1.000
_cell.length_c   1.000
_cell.angle_alpha   90.00
_cell.angle_beta   90.00
_cell.angle_gamma   90.00
#
_symmetry.space_group_name_H-M   'P 1'
#
loop_
_entity.id
_entity.type
_entity.pdbx_description
1 polymer ?
#
loop_
_entity_poly.entity_id
_entity_poly.type
_entity_poly.pdbx_seq_one_letter_code
_entity_poly.pdbx_strand_id
1 'polypeptide(L)' 'MRTLQLKNALIQKISEIEDISFLEAIKTILEAKSESKIISLTPELTKEIMASKKEIEQGLFIENNLLEKEIEEWLNEK' A
#
# COMPACT_ATOMS: atom_id res chain seq x y z
N MET A 1 -28.00 -3.10 -7.30
CA MET A 1 -27.46 -4.19 -8.15
C MET A 1 -26.49 -5.02 -7.31
N ARG A 2 -26.60 -6.35 -7.30
CA ARG A 2 -25.58 -7.19 -6.65
C ARG A 2 -24.30 -7.11 -7.49
N THR A 3 -23.14 -7.02 -6.85
CA THR A 3 -21.81 -6.94 -7.48
C THR A 3 -21.59 -7.95 -8.62
N LEU A 4 -22.18 -9.13 -8.51
CA LEU A 4 -22.13 -10.18 -9.54
C LEU A 4 -22.84 -9.79 -10.85
N GLN A 5 -24.00 -9.14 -10.77
CA GLN A 5 -24.77 -8.71 -11.93
C GLN A 5 -24.01 -7.64 -12.73
N LEU A 6 -23.35 -6.72 -12.03
CA LEU A 6 -22.52 -5.68 -12.65
C LEU A 6 -21.29 -6.30 -13.35
N LYS A 7 -20.62 -7.25 -12.72
CA LYS A 7 -19.48 -7.96 -13.34
C LYS A 7 -19.89 -8.67 -14.62
N ASN A 8 -21.00 -9.41 -14.60
CA ASN A 8 -21.48 -10.13 -15.78
C ASN A 8 -21.87 -9.18 -16.92
N ALA A 9 -22.52 -8.05 -16.61
CA ALA A 9 -22.87 -7.03 -17.60
C ALA A 9 -21.63 -6.37 -18.23
N LEU A 10 -20.57 -6.15 -17.44
CA LEU A 10 -19.30 -5.61 -17.96
C LEU A 10 -18.58 -6.61 -18.86
N ILE A 11 -18.52 -7.89 -18.48
CA ILE A 11 -17.91 -8.94 -19.32
C ILE A 11 -18.62 -9.03 -20.67
N GLN A 12 -19.95 -9.01 -20.68
CA GLN A 12 -20.72 -9.05 -21.91
C GLN A 12 -20.42 -7.83 -22.80
N LYS A 13 -20.43 -6.62 -22.23
CA LYS A 13 -20.09 -5.40 -22.98
C LYS A 13 -18.68 -5.41 -23.54
N ILE A 14 -17.71 -5.94 -22.80
CA ILE A 14 -16.31 -6.03 -23.28
C ILE A 14 -16.20 -7.04 -24.42
N SER A 15 -16.94 -8.15 -24.37
CA SER A 15 -16.92 -9.18 -25.42
C SER A 15 -17.49 -8.72 -26.77
N GLU A 16 -18.28 -7.66 -26.78
CA GLU A 16 -18.88 -7.07 -27.98
C GLU A 16 -17.98 -6.02 -28.66
N ILE A 17 -16.82 -5.69 -28.08
CA ILE A 17 -15.89 -4.68 -28.61
C ILE A 17 -14.91 -5.34 -29.59
N GLU A 18 -14.85 -4.82 -30.82
CA GLU A 18 -13.91 -5.26 -31.86
C GLU A 18 -12.67 -4.34 -32.00
N ASP A 19 -12.71 -3.13 -31.43
CA ASP A 19 -11.60 -2.16 -31.48
C ASP A 19 -10.49 -2.55 -30.48
N ILE A 20 -9.36 -2.99 -31.04
CA ILE A 20 -8.16 -3.39 -30.28
C ILE A 20 -7.60 -2.23 -29.45
N SER A 21 -7.60 -1.00 -29.97
CA SER A 21 -7.05 0.16 -29.25
C SER A 21 -7.88 0.46 -28.01
N PHE A 22 -9.20 0.27 -28.11
CA PHE A 22 -10.11 0.45 -27.00
C PHE A 22 -10.01 -0.68 -25.97
N LEU A 23 -9.83 -1.93 -26.42
CA LEU A 23 -9.57 -3.07 -25.54
C LEU A 23 -8.25 -2.92 -24.75
N GLU A 24 -7.19 -2.43 -25.38
CA GLU A 24 -5.90 -2.14 -24.72
C GLU A 24 -6.02 -1.04 -23.66
N ALA A 25 -6.81 0.01 -23.93
CA ALA A 25 -7.10 1.04 -22.94
C ALA A 25 -7.86 0.48 -21.73
N ILE A 26 -8.88 -0.36 -21.97
CA ILE A 26 -9.62 -1.04 -20.89
C ILE A 26 -8.70 -1.94 -20.07
N LYS A 27 -7.83 -2.72 -20.73
CA LYS A 27 -6.84 -3.58 -20.09
C LYS A 27 -5.90 -2.76 -19.19
N THR A 28 -5.36 -1.65 -19.69
CA THR A 28 -4.48 -0.76 -18.91
C THR A 28 -5.17 -0.23 -17.64
N ILE A 29 -6.43 0.19 -17.75
CA ILE A 29 -7.21 0.67 -16.59
C ILE A 29 -7.45 -0.44 -15.56
N LEU A 30 -7.73 -1.67 -16.03
CA LEU A 30 -7.95 -2.83 -15.15
C LEU A 30 -6.65 -3.28 -14.46
N GLU A 31 -5.51 -3.24 -15.17
CA GLU A 31 -4.18 -3.55 -14.63
C GLU A 31 -3.76 -2.51 -13.57
N ALA A 32 -3.90 -1.21 -13.86
CA ALA A 32 -3.62 -0.14 -12.91
C ALA A 32 -4.49 -0.21 -11.64
N LYS A 33 -5.74 -0.66 -11.77
CA LYS A 33 -6.62 -0.90 -10.61
C LYS A 33 -6.17 -2.12 -9.80
N SER A 34 -5.58 -3.12 -10.44
CA SER A 34 -5.11 -4.37 -9.81
C SER A 34 -3.77 -4.18 -9.07
N GLU A 35 -2.98 -3.17 -9.43
CA GLU A 35 -1.78 -2.75 -8.70
C GLU A 35 -2.07 -2.03 -7.38
N SER A 36 -3.35 -1.76 -7.06
CA SER A 36 -3.69 -1.18 -5.78
C SER A 36 -3.53 -2.18 -4.63
N LYS A 37 -2.37 -2.05 -3.96
CA LYS A 37 -2.00 -2.47 -2.59
C LYS A 37 -1.11 -3.71 -2.40
N ILE A 38 -0.03 -3.85 -3.15
CA ILE A 38 1.15 -4.55 -2.62
C ILE A 38 2.33 -3.60 -2.69
N ILE A 39 2.58 -2.91 -1.57
CA ILE A 39 3.83 -2.17 -1.40
C ILE A 39 4.92 -3.22 -1.24
N SER A 40 5.71 -3.41 -2.30
CA SER A 40 6.89 -4.28 -2.23
C SER A 40 7.97 -3.55 -1.43
N LEU A 41 8.35 -4.12 -0.29
CA LEU A 41 9.46 -3.59 0.51
C LEU A 41 10.77 -3.82 -0.25
N THR A 42 11.64 -2.82 -0.29
CA THR A 42 13.01 -3.04 -0.77
C THR A 42 13.77 -3.95 0.20
N PRO A 43 14.87 -4.61 -0.24
CA PRO A 43 15.70 -5.41 0.66
C PRO A 43 16.20 -4.62 1.88
N GLU A 44 16.52 -3.34 1.70
CA GLU A 44 17.00 -2.44 2.75
C GLU A 44 15.91 -2.18 3.78
N LEU A 45 14.71 -1.82 3.32
CA LEU A 45 13.57 -1.55 4.20
C LEU A 45 13.14 -2.83 4.95
N THR A 46 13.21 -3.98 4.27
CA THR A 46 12.95 -5.28 4.90
C THR A 46 13.96 -5.56 6.02
N LYS A 47 15.25 -5.30 5.76
CA LYS A 47 16.32 -5.48 6.74
C LYS A 47 16.16 -4.54 7.95
N GLU A 48 15.81 -3.29 7.70
CA GLU A 48 15.57 -2.28 8.75
C GLU A 48 14.40 -2.67 9.65
N ILE A 49 13.27 -3.08 9.05
CA ILE A 49 12.10 -3.56 9.80
C ILE A 49 12.45 -4.80 10.64
N MET A 50 13.26 -5.73 10.11
CA MET A 50 13.69 -6.90 10.87
C MET A 50 14.61 -6.53 12.04
N ALA A 51 15.51 -5.57 11.84
CA ALA A 51 16.40 -5.07 12.89
C ALA A 51 15.59 -4.40 14.02
N SER A 52 14.69 -3.48 13.68
CA SER A 52 13.78 -2.84 14.64
C SER A 52 12.90 -3.86 15.37
N LYS A 53 12.42 -4.87 14.63
CA LYS A 53 11.86 -6.14 15.13
C LYS A 53 12.56 -6.65 16.39
N LYS A 54 13.85 -6.92 16.20
CA LYS A 54 14.72 -7.53 17.19
C LYS A 54 15.07 -6.59 18.34
N GLU A 55 15.25 -5.30 18.06
CA GLU A 55 15.51 -4.28 19.09
C GLU A 55 14.35 -4.19 20.07
N ILE A 56 13.11 -4.20 19.58
CA ILE A 56 11.90 -4.20 20.43
C ILE A 56 11.86 -5.45 21.32
N GLU A 57 12.14 -6.64 20.77
CA GLU A 57 12.21 -7.89 21.56
C GLU A 57 13.29 -7.86 22.65
N GLN A 58 14.37 -7.11 22.42
CA GLN A 58 15.46 -6.91 23.38
C GLN A 58 15.18 -5.80 24.39
N GLY A 59 14.02 -5.14 24.32
CA GLY A 59 13.68 -3.98 25.15
C GLY A 59 14.42 -2.70 24.76
N LEU A 60 15.04 -2.67 23.57
CA LEU A 60 15.74 -1.51 23.00
C LEU A 60 14.75 -0.62 22.25
N PHE A 61 13.73 -0.14 22.97
CA PHE A 61 12.77 0.82 22.46
C PHE A 61 12.49 1.87 23.53
N ILE A 62 11.96 3.00 23.10
CA ILE A 62 11.47 4.05 23.99
C ILE A 62 9.96 4.18 23.79
N GLU A 63 9.24 4.41 24.88
CA GLU A 63 7.80 4.66 24.80
C GLU A 63 7.53 6.01 24.16
N ASN A 64 6.45 6.10 23.38
CA ASN A 64 6.15 7.31 22.60
C ASN A 64 5.99 8.56 23.48
N ASN A 65 5.41 8.41 24.67
CA ASN A 65 5.24 9.51 25.63
C ASN A 65 6.59 10.03 26.18
N LEU A 66 7.60 9.17 26.30
CA LEU A 66 8.94 9.56 26.73
C LEU A 66 9.67 10.28 25.59
N LEU A 67 9.56 9.76 24.37
CA LEU A 67 10.10 10.41 23.17
C LEU A 67 9.51 11.81 22.96
N GLU A 68 8.18 11.95 23.04
CA GLU A 68 7.51 13.24 22.90
C GLU A 68 8.01 14.24 23.94
N LYS A 69 8.21 13.80 25.19
CA LYS A 69 8.75 14.63 26.27
C LYS A 69 10.19 15.08 25.99
N GLU A 70 11.06 14.18 25.51
CA GLU A 70 12.43 14.54 25.12
C GLU A 70 12.47 15.54 23.96
N ILE A 71 11.58 15.37 22.97
CA ILE A 71 11.45 16.31 21.86
C ILE A 71 10.97 17.68 22.35
N GLU A 72 9.97 17.73 23.23
CA GLU A 72 9.49 18.97 23.83
C GLU A 72 10.57 19.65 24.67
N GLU A 73 11.35 18.89 25.43
CA GLU A 73 12.49 19.42 26.21
C GLU A 73 13.55 20.01 25.28
N TRP A 74 13.93 19.29 24.21
CA TRP A 74 14.89 19.77 23.21
C TRP A 74 14.43 21.05 22.49
N LEU A 75 13.15 21.14 22.15
CA LEU A 75 12.58 22.34 21.51
C LEU A 75 12.55 23.57 22.44
N ASN A 76 12.55 23.34 23.76
CA ASN A 76 12.45 24.40 24.77
C ASN A 76 13.79 24.70 25.46
N GLU A 77 14.85 23.94 25.20
CA GLU A 77 16.21 24.29 25.59
C GLU A 77 16.67 25.55 24.82
N LYS A 78 16.82 26.66 25.55
CA LYS A 78 17.38 27.93 25.06
C LYS A 78 18.88 27.99 25.24
#